data_AF-A0A290S9I3-F1
#
_entry.id   AF-A0A290S9I3-F1
#
_cell.length_a   1.000
_cell.length_b   1.000
_cell.length_c   1.000
_cell.angle_alpha   90.00
_cell.angle_beta   90.00
_cell.angle_gamma   90.00
#
_symmetry.space_group_name_H-M   'P 1'
#
loop_
_entity.id
_entity.type
_entity.pdbx_description
1 polymer ?
#
loop_
_entity_poly.entity_id
_entity_poly.type
_entity_poly.pdbx_seq_one_letter_code
_entity_poly.pdbx_strand_id
1 'polypeptide(L)'
;MESKEKSELAKQYNSPSEGKSGLYVYRAGSFGGALKKDVWLNGKCVGETAPNIFFYEEIEGNTEHKVSTESEFSPNDLLIKTESGKNYFVSQYIKMGVFVGGAGVELVDEKKGKKQVSKLDMAIKGTCSK
;
A
#
# COMPACT_ATOMS: atom_id res chain seq x y z
N MET A 1 -13.48 -5.27 3.94
CA MET A 1 -13.03 -3.95 4.43
C MET A 1 -12.98 -3.98 5.93
N GLU A 2 -12.06 -3.24 6.54
CA GLU A 2 -12.05 -3.01 7.99
C GLU A 2 -13.29 -2.21 8.43
N SER A 3 -13.50 -2.09 9.75
CA SER A 3 -14.60 -1.25 10.26
C SER A 3 -14.41 0.21 9.86
N LYS A 4 -15.53 0.93 9.71
CA LYS A 4 -15.50 2.37 9.42
C LYS A 4 -14.68 3.15 10.45
N GLU A 5 -14.80 2.80 11.72
CA GLU A 5 -14.03 3.42 12.81
C GLU A 5 -12.51 3.26 12.62
N LYS A 6 -12.03 2.05 12.31
CA LYS A 6 -10.61 1.82 12.04
C LYS A 6 -10.13 2.56 10.80
N SER A 7 -10.94 2.57 9.73
CA SER A 7 -10.65 3.30 8.50
C SER A 7 -10.49 4.80 8.77
N GLU A 8 -11.41 5.40 9.53
CA GLU A 8 -11.35 6.83 9.87
C GLU A 8 -10.20 7.14 10.84
N LEU A 9 -9.92 6.28 11.81
CA LEU A 9 -8.77 6.43 12.71
C LEU A 9 -7.45 6.42 11.92
N ALA A 10 -7.28 5.48 10.97
CA ALA A 10 -6.10 5.43 10.12
C ALA A 10 -5.96 6.69 9.23
N LYS A 11 -7.08 7.30 8.82
CA LYS A 11 -7.10 8.55 8.03
C LYS A 11 -6.87 9.81 8.85
N GLN A 12 -6.75 9.73 10.18
CA GLN A 12 -6.26 10.84 11.00
C GLN A 12 -4.75 11.06 10.83
N TYR A 13 -4.04 10.06 10.27
CA TYR A 13 -2.59 10.09 10.04
C TYR A 13 -1.79 10.46 11.30
N ASN A 14 -2.24 9.93 12.43
CA ASN A 14 -1.56 10.09 13.72
C ASN A 14 -0.11 9.59 13.61
N SER A 15 0.76 10.14 14.45
CA SER A 15 2.14 9.65 14.52
C SER A 15 2.13 8.17 14.93
N PRO A 16 2.93 7.32 14.26
CA PRO A 16 3.08 5.92 14.62
C PRO A 16 3.61 5.74 16.05
N SER A 17 3.48 4.52 16.57
CA SER A 17 4.08 4.14 17.85
C SER A 17 5.59 4.45 17.90
N GLU A 18 6.13 4.59 19.11
CA GLU A 18 7.54 4.89 19.31
C GLU A 18 8.46 3.90 18.56
N GLY A 19 9.45 4.43 17.85
CA GLY A 19 10.36 3.65 17.02
C GLY A 19 9.77 3.18 15.68
N LYS A 20 8.47 3.31 15.44
CA LYS A 20 7.80 2.87 14.21
C LYS A 20 7.63 3.96 13.17
N SER A 21 7.35 3.54 11.95
CA SER A 21 6.85 4.38 10.86
C SER A 21 5.53 3.81 10.35
N GLY A 22 4.63 4.66 9.89
CA GLY A 22 3.36 4.23 9.32
C GLY A 22 3.53 4.04 7.81
N LEU A 23 3.06 2.92 7.29
CA LEU A 23 3.08 2.63 5.86
C LEU A 23 1.64 2.48 5.36
N TYR A 24 1.29 3.32 4.39
CA TYR A 24 0.04 3.25 3.65
C TYR A 24 0.35 2.72 2.26
N VAL A 25 -0.16 1.54 1.92
CA VAL A 25 -0.12 1.03 0.53
C VAL A 25 -1.52 1.11 -0.04
N TYR A 26 -1.70 1.83 -1.14
CA TYR A 26 -3.03 2.14 -1.66
C TYR A 26 -3.13 2.00 -3.17
N ARG A 27 -4.34 1.73 -3.67
CA ARG A 27 -4.66 1.77 -5.10
C ARG A 27 -5.81 2.72 -5.32
N ALA A 28 -5.50 3.91 -5.83
CA ALA A 28 -6.49 4.91 -6.16
C ALA A 28 -7.00 4.74 -7.60
N GLY A 29 -8.29 4.96 -7.82
CA GLY A 29 -8.92 4.94 -9.13
C GLY A 29 -9.46 3.57 -9.54
N SER A 30 -10.24 3.58 -10.62
CA SER A 30 -10.98 2.41 -11.14
C SER A 30 -10.28 1.70 -12.29
N PHE A 31 -9.12 2.18 -12.73
CA PHE A 31 -8.39 1.58 -13.85
C PHE A 31 -7.94 0.15 -13.52
N GLY A 32 -8.19 -0.78 -14.46
CA GLY A 32 -7.99 -2.22 -14.23
C GLY A 32 -8.95 -2.80 -13.19
N GLY A 33 -10.19 -2.31 -13.11
CA GLY A 33 -11.10 -2.55 -11.99
C GLY A 33 -11.41 -4.01 -11.64
N ALA A 34 -11.34 -4.91 -12.62
CA ALA A 34 -11.52 -6.35 -12.41
C ALA A 34 -10.26 -7.06 -11.87
N LEU A 35 -9.11 -6.39 -11.90
CA LEU A 35 -7.84 -6.95 -11.45
C LEU A 35 -7.69 -6.74 -9.95
N LYS A 36 -7.31 -7.80 -9.25
CA LYS A 36 -6.69 -7.72 -7.94
C LYS A 36 -5.18 -7.86 -8.09
N LYS A 37 -4.44 -7.27 -7.16
CA LYS A 37 -2.98 -7.37 -7.15
C LYS A 37 -2.44 -7.56 -5.75
N ASP A 38 -1.61 -8.57 -5.58
CA ASP A 38 -0.94 -8.84 -4.32
C ASP A 38 0.06 -7.74 -3.98
N VAL A 39 0.12 -7.43 -2.68
CA VAL A 39 1.14 -6.56 -2.09
C VAL A 39 1.86 -7.33 -1.00
N TRP A 40 3.19 -7.24 -1.04
CA TRP A 40 4.07 -7.79 -0.01
C TRP A 40 4.92 -6.70 0.61
N LEU A 41 5.19 -6.85 1.90
CA LEU A 41 6.13 -6.06 2.68
C LEU A 41 7.23 -6.99 3.20
N ASN A 42 8.47 -6.74 2.80
CA ASN A 42 9.63 -7.57 3.15
C ASN A 42 9.40 -9.07 2.83
N GLY A 43 8.73 -9.35 1.71
CA GLY A 43 8.35 -10.71 1.30
C GLY A 43 7.19 -11.34 2.09
N LYS A 44 6.65 -10.65 3.11
CA LYS A 44 5.45 -11.07 3.83
C LYS A 44 4.21 -10.49 3.15
N CYS A 45 3.17 -11.30 3.00
CA CYS A 45 1.94 -10.84 2.39
C CYS A 45 1.24 -9.78 3.27
N VAL A 46 0.82 -8.68 2.64
CA VAL A 46 -0.10 -7.69 3.23
C VAL A 46 -1.54 -8.01 2.80
N GLY A 47 -1.74 -8.33 1.51
CA GLY A 47 -3.02 -8.78 0.97
C GLY A 47 -3.21 -8.41 -0.50
N GLU A 48 -4.40 -8.73 -1.02
CA GLU A 48 -4.84 -8.36 -2.37
C GLU A 48 -5.44 -6.94 -2.40
N THR A 49 -4.84 -6.07 -3.19
CA THR A 49 -5.41 -4.77 -3.52
C THR A 49 -6.55 -4.89 -4.53
N ALA A 50 -7.54 -4.01 -4.40
CA ALA A 50 -8.64 -3.77 -5.32
C ALA A 50 -8.71 -2.26 -5.62
N PRO A 51 -9.57 -1.80 -6.54
CA PRO A 51 -9.81 -0.38 -6.75
C PRO A 51 -10.27 0.34 -5.48
N ASN A 52 -9.72 1.52 -5.25
CA ASN A 52 -10.12 2.47 -4.21
C ASN A 52 -9.98 1.96 -2.76
N ILE A 53 -8.96 1.15 -2.49
CA ILE A 53 -8.65 0.69 -1.13
C ILE A 53 -7.22 1.03 -0.71
N PHE A 54 -6.98 0.98 0.60
CA PHE A 54 -5.65 1.05 1.18
C PHE A 54 -5.45 0.05 2.31
N PHE A 55 -4.19 -0.30 2.55
CA PHE A 55 -3.72 -0.98 3.75
C PHE A 55 -2.91 0.00 4.60
N TYR A 56 -2.96 -0.18 5.92
CA TYR A 56 -2.11 0.53 6.87
C TYR A 56 -1.36 -0.47 7.75
N GLU A 57 -0.07 -0.21 7.96
CA GLU A 57 0.78 -1.00 8.84
C GLU A 57 1.82 -0.12 9.52
N GLU A 58 2.05 -0.35 10.81
CA GLU A 58 3.22 0.19 11.50
C GLU A 58 4.41 -0.74 11.28
N ILE A 59 5.48 -0.21 10.72
CA ILE A 59 6.71 -0.89 10.37
C ILE A 59 7.87 -0.30 11.18
N GLU A 60 9.01 -0.98 11.20
CA GLU A 60 10.18 -0.42 11.88
C GLU A 60 10.57 0.92 11.25
N GLY A 61 10.89 1.90 12.08
CA GLY A 61 11.49 3.14 11.62
C GLY A 61 13.00 3.04 11.52
N ASN A 62 13.61 4.03 10.87
CA ASN A 62 15.07 4.14 10.70
C ASN A 62 15.70 2.92 10.01
N THR A 63 14.93 2.24 9.16
CA THR A 63 15.39 1.05 8.43
C THR A 63 14.84 1.04 7.00
N GLU A 64 15.39 0.16 6.17
CA GLU A 64 14.92 -0.05 4.81
C GLU A 64 13.87 -1.16 4.76
N HIS A 65 12.79 -0.90 4.03
CA HIS A 65 11.72 -1.84 3.77
C HIS A 65 11.53 -2.01 2.27
N LYS A 66 11.13 -3.21 1.87
CA LYS A 66 10.77 -3.55 0.50
C LYS A 66 9.28 -3.73 0.38
N VAL A 67 8.65 -2.93 -0.47
CA VAL A 67 7.25 -3.12 -0.88
C VAL A 67 7.26 -3.70 -2.29
N SER A 68 6.55 -4.80 -2.49
CA SER A 68 6.49 -5.52 -3.76
C SER A 68 5.04 -5.65 -4.23
N THR A 69 4.83 -5.68 -5.54
CA THR A 69 3.53 -6.00 -6.15
C THR A 69 3.69 -6.95 -7.34
N GLU A 70 2.64 -7.70 -7.65
CA GLU A 70 2.62 -8.64 -8.76
C GLU A 70 2.79 -7.90 -10.11
N SER A 71 3.58 -8.47 -11.02
CA SER A 71 3.76 -7.99 -12.39
C SER A 71 3.89 -9.17 -13.36
N GLU A 72 3.81 -8.92 -14.66
CA GLU A 72 3.79 -9.97 -15.71
C GLU A 72 5.03 -10.87 -15.73
N PHE A 73 6.21 -10.31 -15.47
CA PHE A 73 7.48 -11.03 -15.66
C PHE A 73 8.28 -11.17 -14.36
N SER A 74 8.17 -10.20 -13.46
CA SER A 74 8.78 -10.25 -12.14
C SER A 74 8.06 -9.27 -11.20
N PRO A 75 8.03 -9.52 -9.88
CA PRO A 75 7.51 -8.55 -8.92
C PRO A 75 8.15 -7.17 -9.14
N ASN A 76 7.33 -6.13 -9.03
CA ASN A 76 7.83 -4.76 -9.03
C ASN A 76 8.15 -4.38 -7.58
N ASP A 77 9.44 -4.24 -7.29
CA ASP A 77 9.96 -3.93 -5.97
C ASP A 77 10.23 -2.43 -5.83
N LEU A 78 9.90 -1.88 -4.66
CA LEU A 78 10.22 -0.54 -4.22
C LEU A 78 10.92 -0.62 -2.85
N LEU A 79 12.15 -0.12 -2.78
CA LEU A 79 12.86 0.06 -1.51
C LEU A 79 12.55 1.44 -0.94
N ILE A 80 12.13 1.48 0.32
CA ILE A 80 11.84 2.71 1.05
C ILE A 80 12.67 2.73 2.33
N LYS A 81 13.35 3.86 2.59
CA LYS A 81 14.02 4.11 3.86
C LYS A 81 13.08 4.91 4.74
N THR A 82 12.74 4.36 5.89
CA THR A 82 11.78 4.95 6.82
C THR A 82 12.49 5.69 7.95
N GLU A 83 11.83 6.69 8.50
CA GLU A 83 12.24 7.42 9.70
C GLU A 83 11.15 7.25 10.76
N SER A 84 11.55 6.97 12.01
CA SER A 84 10.59 6.79 13.10
C SER A 84 9.73 8.04 13.28
N GLY A 85 8.43 7.84 13.54
CA GLY A 85 7.44 8.91 13.70
C GLY A 85 6.86 9.46 12.40
N LYS A 86 7.32 9.01 11.22
CA LYS A 86 6.80 9.47 9.91
C LYS A 86 5.85 8.46 9.27
N ASN A 87 4.97 8.98 8.41
CA ASN A 87 4.02 8.23 7.61
C ASN A 87 4.44 8.25 6.13
N TYR A 88 4.50 7.09 5.50
CA TYR A 88 4.92 6.87 4.11
C TYR A 88 3.75 6.35 3.29
N PHE A 89 3.68 6.77 2.04
CA PHE A 89 2.55 6.49 1.14
C PHE A 89 3.06 5.86 -0.14
N VAL A 90 2.67 4.61 -0.38
CA VAL A 90 3.03 3.85 -1.57
C VAL A 90 1.79 3.67 -2.44
N SER A 91 1.82 4.25 -3.64
CA SER A 91 0.76 4.08 -4.62
C SER A 91 1.03 2.85 -5.46
N GLN A 92 0.09 1.92 -5.48
CA GLN A 92 0.06 0.86 -6.47
C GLN A 92 -0.75 1.31 -7.68
N TYR A 93 -0.19 1.10 -8.87
CA TYR A 93 -0.83 1.43 -10.14
C TYR A 93 -0.81 0.22 -11.07
N ILE A 94 -1.85 0.10 -11.90
CA ILE A 94 -1.91 -0.95 -12.93
C ILE A 94 -1.09 -0.54 -14.14
N LYS A 95 -0.28 -1.47 -14.63
CA LYS A 95 0.45 -1.38 -15.89
C LYS A 95 -0.32 -2.14 -16.95
N MET A 96 -0.49 -1.53 -18.11
CA MET A 96 -1.04 -2.23 -19.27
C MET A 96 -0.01 -3.23 -19.77
N GLY A 97 -0.39 -4.49 -19.70
CA GLY A 97 0.42 -5.61 -20.15
C GLY A 97 0.10 -6.06 -21.56
N VAL A 98 0.95 -6.93 -22.08
CA VAL A 98 0.73 -7.58 -23.38
C VAL A 98 -0.22 -8.77 -23.23
N PHE A 99 -0.17 -9.46 -22.08
CA PHE A 99 -0.96 -10.68 -21.85
C PHE A 99 -1.84 -10.61 -20.59
N VAL A 100 -1.32 -10.06 -19.48
CA VAL A 100 -2.11 -9.82 -18.26
C VAL A 100 -1.78 -8.43 -17.70
N GLY A 101 -2.73 -7.74 -17.07
CA GLY A 101 -2.43 -6.45 -16.45
C GLY A 101 -1.45 -6.64 -15.29
N GLY A 102 -0.24 -6.08 -15.40
CA GLY A 102 0.73 -6.02 -14.31
C GLY A 102 0.44 -4.90 -13.32
N ALA A 103 1.22 -4.78 -12.26
CA ALA A 103 1.23 -3.62 -11.40
C ALA A 103 2.65 -3.11 -11.12
N GLY A 104 2.71 -1.86 -10.68
CA GLY A 104 3.90 -1.26 -10.08
C GLY A 104 3.55 -0.54 -8.79
N VAL A 105 4.57 -0.27 -8.00
CA VAL A 105 4.48 0.54 -6.78
C VAL A 105 5.43 1.73 -6.87
N GLU A 106 5.00 2.87 -6.34
CA GLU A 106 5.83 4.08 -6.25
C GLU A 106 5.65 4.77 -4.89
N LEU A 107 6.73 5.34 -4.37
CA LEU A 107 6.66 6.20 -3.18
C LEU A 107 6.08 7.55 -3.59
N VAL A 108 5.10 8.02 -2.82
CA VAL A 108 4.39 9.26 -3.07
C VAL A 108 4.63 10.23 -1.91
N ASP A 109 4.76 11.51 -2.26
CA ASP A 109 4.78 12.61 -1.29
C ASP A 109 3.61 12.52 -0.29
N GLU A 110 3.89 12.87 0.97
CA GLU A 110 2.95 12.77 2.08
C GLU A 110 1.64 13.51 1.81
N LYS A 111 1.71 14.75 1.29
CA LYS A 111 0.52 15.57 1.03
C LYS A 111 -0.35 14.94 -0.07
N LYS A 112 0.27 14.44 -1.13
CA LYS A 112 -0.45 13.73 -2.21
C LYS A 112 -1.02 12.41 -1.70
N GLY A 113 -0.26 11.62 -0.95
CA GLY A 113 -0.69 10.36 -0.36
C GLY A 113 -1.91 10.51 0.56
N LYS A 114 -1.84 11.43 1.53
CA LYS A 114 -2.96 11.76 2.43
C LYS A 114 -4.22 12.16 1.68
N LYS A 115 -4.09 12.95 0.61
CA LYS A 115 -5.23 13.38 -0.23
C LYS A 115 -5.89 12.22 -0.98
N GLN A 116 -5.11 11.22 -1.39
CA GLN A 116 -5.66 10.03 -2.04
C GLN A 116 -6.32 9.13 -1.00
N VAL A 117 -5.58 8.72 0.03
CA VAL A 117 -6.04 7.80 1.09
C VAL A 117 -7.30 8.29 1.80
N SER A 118 -7.48 9.61 1.96
CA SER A 118 -8.68 10.17 2.60
C SER A 118 -9.99 9.80 1.87
N LYS A 119 -9.91 9.41 0.60
CA LYS A 119 -11.06 9.05 -0.25
C LYS A 119 -11.26 7.53 -0.37
N LEU A 120 -10.39 6.73 0.23
CA LEU A 120 -10.35 5.28 0.08
C LEU A 120 -10.87 4.59 1.34
N ASP A 121 -11.12 3.29 1.23
CA ASP A 121 -11.50 2.46 2.38
C ASP A 121 -10.36 1.53 2.81
N MET A 122 -10.21 1.37 4.13
CA MET A 122 -9.20 0.47 4.69
C MET A 122 -9.60 -0.98 4.44
N ALA A 123 -8.72 -1.74 3.81
CA ALA A 123 -8.89 -3.16 3.56
C ALA A 123 -8.41 -4.00 4.75
N ILE A 124 -9.03 -5.18 4.90
CA ILE A 124 -8.58 -6.18 5.87
C ILE A 124 -7.33 -6.83 5.29
N LYS A 125 -6.26 -6.91 6.09
CA LYS A 125 -5.06 -7.67 5.70
C LYS A 125 -5.44 -9.12 5.43
N GLY A 126 -4.84 -9.71 4.41
CA GLY A 126 -5.31 -10.97 3.85
C GLY A 126 -4.19 -11.89 3.41
N THR A 127 -4.59 -12.93 2.70
CA THR A 127 -3.68 -13.83 1.99
C THR A 127 -3.42 -13.29 0.60
N CYS A 128 -2.21 -13.50 0.12
CA CYS A 128 -1.81 -13.24 -1.25
C CYS A 128 -1.97 -14.54 -2.03
N SER A 129 -2.10 -14.43 -3.35
CA SER A 129 -2.14 -15.58 -4.25
C SER A 129 -0.92 -16.47 -4.01
N LYS A 130 -1.13 -17.78 -3.95
CA LYS A 130 -0.05 -18.78 -3.85
C LYS A 130 0.58 -19.04 -5.22
#